data_AF-A0A917ADY8-F1
#
_entry.id   AF-A0A917ADY8-F1
#
_cell.length_a   1.000
_cell.length_b   1.000
_cell.length_c   1.000
_cell.angle_alpha   90.00
_cell.angle_beta   90.00
_cell.angle_gamma   90.00
#
_symmetry.space_group_name_H-M   'P 1'
#
loop_
_entity.id
_entity.type
_entity.pdbx_description
1 polymer ?
#
loop_
_entity_poly.entity_id
_entity_poly.type
_entity_poly.pdbx_seq_one_letter_code
_entity_poly.pdbx_strand_id
1 'polypeptide(L)'
;MAHLMTLAVSGATVSLDPYLGGVRDLRFEGRPGTILPLHGGENSVHYGNGFTCSALGDPKSETPDVNWHPDEIWQSEAEAIARLTLARRVRGALVEKEIRLRRDEPILYQTHRITGGEGRMSVGHHPLIQLGRSGRLSFSSKQVALTEATSMEQGLLQYPAYSTDLSRFPGRGSKVDLHEYPARTAREDIVTLVEAQGNELGWSAVVRGAEDDIIFVLKDPRVLPLTKLRYSCDGSNWGQLAQGSGGLLEIEDGCADGQDALTEASSCVAFKASVLPLAMNRQHVVRQAIGAIPRPEGWKSIADIRVCGNELQLMGSNGQSVRLPFDNCFFGLPSYPDILQ
;
A
#
# COMPACT_ATOMS: atom_id res chain seq x y z
N MET A 1 -21.22 -3.70 18.57
CA MET A 1 -20.86 -4.30 17.26
C MET A 1 -20.96 -3.22 16.20
N ALA A 2 -19.85 -2.77 15.63
CA ALA A 2 -19.91 -1.87 14.48
C ALA A 2 -20.40 -2.67 13.26
N HIS A 3 -21.41 -2.16 12.55
CA HIS A 3 -21.87 -2.78 11.31
C HIS A 3 -20.83 -2.56 10.22
N LEU A 4 -20.20 -3.63 9.75
CA LEU A 4 -19.34 -3.60 8.58
C LEU A 4 -20.17 -3.33 7.32
N MET A 5 -19.62 -2.54 6.41
CA MET A 5 -20.19 -2.32 5.10
C MET A 5 -19.48 -3.25 4.11
N THR A 6 -20.22 -4.08 3.37
CA THR A 6 -19.63 -5.00 2.37
C THR A 6 -20.08 -4.65 0.96
N LEU A 7 -19.10 -4.56 0.05
CA LEU A 7 -19.30 -4.50 -1.39
C LEU A 7 -18.93 -5.84 -2.01
N ALA A 8 -19.71 -6.29 -2.98
CA ALA A 8 -19.47 -7.55 -3.68
C ALA A 8 -19.75 -7.43 -5.18
N VAL A 9 -18.97 -8.16 -5.96
CA VAL A 9 -19.19 -8.49 -7.37
C VAL A 9 -18.81 -9.95 -7.59
N SER A 10 -19.18 -10.54 -8.72
CA SER A 10 -18.68 -11.87 -9.10
C SER A 10 -17.15 -11.85 -9.05
N GLY A 11 -16.54 -12.78 -8.33
CA GLY A 11 -15.09 -12.85 -8.20
C GLY A 11 -14.45 -12.01 -7.10
N ALA A 12 -15.15 -11.10 -6.41
CA ALA A 12 -14.53 -10.24 -5.40
C ALA A 12 -15.48 -9.69 -4.32
N THR A 13 -14.98 -9.59 -3.08
CA THR A 13 -15.69 -8.90 -1.98
C THR A 13 -14.75 -8.03 -1.18
N VAL A 14 -15.20 -6.85 -0.74
CA VAL A 14 -14.47 -6.00 0.20
C VAL A 14 -15.39 -5.56 1.32
N SER A 15 -14.94 -5.71 2.56
CA SER A 15 -15.61 -5.17 3.75
C SER A 15 -14.86 -3.97 4.28
N LEU A 16 -15.59 -2.94 4.66
CA LEU A 16 -15.11 -1.67 5.17
C LEU A 16 -15.69 -1.44 6.55
N ASP A 17 -14.90 -0.83 7.42
CA ASP A 17 -15.44 -0.15 8.60
C ASP A 17 -15.94 1.22 8.16
N PRO A 18 -17.25 1.48 8.14
CA PRO A 18 -17.75 2.75 7.64
C PRO A 18 -17.41 3.92 8.57
N TYR A 19 -17.04 3.68 9.84
CA TYR A 19 -16.64 4.77 10.75
C TYR A 19 -15.16 5.08 10.61
N LEU A 20 -14.32 4.05 10.66
CA LEU A 20 -12.87 4.21 10.54
C LEU A 20 -12.39 4.36 9.10
N GLY A 21 -13.26 4.03 8.13
CA GLY A 21 -12.97 4.06 6.70
C GLY A 21 -11.95 3.00 6.26
N GLY A 22 -11.43 2.17 7.16
CA GLY A 22 -10.44 1.15 6.83
C GLY A 22 -11.04 -0.05 6.10
N VAL A 23 -10.26 -0.66 5.20
CA VAL A 23 -10.57 -1.98 4.64
C VAL A 23 -10.37 -3.02 5.73
N ARG A 24 -11.39 -3.84 5.96
CA ARG A 24 -11.41 -4.88 7.00
C ARG A 24 -11.22 -6.29 6.46
N ASP A 25 -11.63 -6.53 5.23
CA ASP A 25 -11.49 -7.83 4.57
C ASP A 25 -11.54 -7.60 3.05
N LEU A 26 -10.65 -8.25 2.29
CA LEU A 26 -10.63 -8.21 0.83
C LEU A 26 -10.42 -9.63 0.29
N ARG A 27 -11.37 -10.13 -0.50
CA ARG A 27 -11.34 -11.48 -1.06
C ARG A 27 -11.50 -11.42 -2.56
N PHE A 28 -10.79 -12.33 -3.24
CA PHE A 28 -10.95 -12.61 -4.65
C PHE A 28 -11.24 -14.12 -4.81
N GLU A 29 -12.27 -14.50 -5.58
CA GLU A 29 -12.69 -15.90 -5.73
C GLU A 29 -11.62 -16.76 -6.44
N GLY A 30 -11.68 -18.07 -6.20
CA GLY A 30 -10.68 -19.04 -6.72
C GLY A 30 -9.46 -19.24 -5.81
N ARG A 31 -9.51 -18.80 -4.55
CA ARG A 31 -8.42 -18.99 -3.57
C ARG A 31 -8.89 -19.40 -2.18
N PRO A 32 -8.21 -20.36 -1.54
CA PRO A 32 -8.09 -20.43 -0.09
C PRO A 32 -6.96 -19.47 0.36
N GLY A 33 -7.22 -18.16 0.35
CA GLY A 33 -6.19 -17.16 0.66
C GLY A 33 -6.76 -15.75 0.56
N THR A 34 -7.39 -15.30 1.64
CA THR A 34 -7.93 -13.96 1.77
C THR A 34 -6.79 -12.92 1.80
N ILE A 35 -6.93 -11.78 1.11
CA ILE A 35 -6.17 -10.59 1.50
C ILE A 35 -6.86 -10.11 2.78
N LEU A 36 -6.46 -10.64 3.92
CA LEU A 36 -7.01 -10.20 5.20
C LEU A 36 -6.46 -8.81 5.46
N PRO A 37 -7.36 -7.81 5.48
CA PRO A 37 -7.39 -6.89 6.58
C PRO A 37 -7.01 -7.49 7.91
N LEU A 38 -6.04 -6.92 8.62
CA LEU A 38 -5.88 -7.19 10.04
C LEU A 38 -7.24 -7.08 10.76
N HIS A 39 -7.71 -8.22 11.25
CA HIS A 39 -8.53 -8.26 12.43
C HIS A 39 -7.68 -7.78 13.60
N GLY A 40 -8.06 -6.64 14.16
CA GLY A 40 -7.93 -6.44 15.58
C GLY A 40 -9.11 -7.08 16.30
N GLY A 41 -8.88 -7.78 17.42
CA GLY A 41 -9.94 -8.07 18.38
C GLY A 41 -10.64 -6.79 18.89
N GLU A 42 -11.66 -6.93 19.74
CA GLU A 42 -12.55 -5.85 20.21
C GLU A 42 -11.84 -4.60 20.78
N ASN A 43 -10.53 -4.67 21.09
CA ASN A 43 -9.71 -3.56 21.61
C ASN A 43 -8.69 -2.96 20.63
N SER A 44 -8.65 -3.39 19.35
CA SER A 44 -7.60 -3.03 18.37
C SER A 44 -8.12 -2.12 17.26
N VAL A 45 -9.03 -1.24 17.65
CA VAL A 45 -9.83 -0.34 16.82
C VAL A 45 -8.99 0.75 16.10
N HIS A 46 -7.67 0.82 16.34
CA HIS A 46 -6.82 1.97 16.00
C HIS A 46 -5.71 1.72 14.96
N TYR A 47 -5.68 0.54 14.33
CA TYR A 47 -4.65 0.18 13.34
C TYR A 47 -5.32 -0.41 12.11
N GLY A 48 -5.70 0.44 11.16
CA GLY A 48 -6.56 0.04 10.03
C GLY A 48 -5.87 0.18 8.68
N ASN A 49 -6.10 -0.78 7.77
CA ASN A 49 -5.76 -0.65 6.34
C ASN A 49 -6.52 0.54 5.74
N GLY A 50 -5.91 1.71 5.82
CA GLY A 50 -6.59 2.98 5.67
C GLY A 50 -5.82 3.96 4.81
N PHE A 51 -6.42 5.13 4.70
CA PHE A 51 -5.80 6.31 4.11
C PHE A 51 -5.63 7.35 5.21
N THR A 52 -4.43 7.88 5.35
CA THR A 52 -4.13 8.88 6.35
C THR A 52 -3.81 10.22 5.69
N CYS A 53 -4.15 11.30 6.38
CA CYS A 53 -3.76 12.66 6.03
C CYS A 53 -2.80 13.19 7.11
N SER A 54 -1.66 12.53 7.25
CA SER A 54 -0.64 12.78 8.27
C SER A 54 0.74 12.42 7.76
N ALA A 55 1.77 12.71 8.56
CA ALA A 55 3.12 12.24 8.30
C ALA A 55 3.15 10.71 8.16
N LEU A 56 4.02 10.22 7.28
CA LEU A 56 4.19 8.79 7.03
C LEU A 56 4.64 8.08 8.31
N GLY A 57 3.97 7.00 8.68
CA GLY A 57 4.23 6.23 9.90
C GLY A 57 3.86 6.91 11.23
N ASP A 58 3.06 7.98 11.24
CA ASP A 58 2.47 8.52 12.48
C ASP A 58 1.16 7.78 12.85
N PRO A 59 1.19 6.87 13.86
CA PRO A 59 0.00 6.12 14.27
C PRO A 59 -1.01 7.01 15.01
N LYS A 60 -0.63 8.20 15.48
CA LYS A 60 -1.54 9.12 16.18
C LYS A 60 -2.54 9.78 15.23
N SER A 61 -2.38 9.63 13.92
CA SER A 61 -3.36 10.06 12.94
C SER A 61 -4.61 9.17 12.91
N GLU A 62 -4.48 7.92 13.37
CA GLU A 62 -5.56 6.93 13.51
C GLU A 62 -6.31 7.08 14.85
N THR A 63 -6.57 8.35 15.20
CA THR A 63 -7.40 8.72 16.36
C THR A 63 -8.85 8.23 16.20
N PRO A 64 -9.58 8.04 17.31
CA PRO A 64 -11.04 7.81 17.30
C PRO A 64 -11.87 8.95 16.66
N ASP A 65 -11.24 10.03 16.17
CA ASP A 65 -11.87 11.13 15.43
C ASP A 65 -11.95 10.87 13.91
N VAL A 66 -11.57 9.67 13.44
CA VAL A 66 -11.87 9.23 12.08
C VAL A 66 -13.32 8.78 12.03
N ASN A 67 -14.16 9.57 11.36
CA ASN A 67 -15.58 9.29 11.16
C ASN A 67 -15.91 9.52 9.68
N TRP A 68 -16.06 8.44 8.92
CA TRP A 68 -16.49 8.51 7.53
C TRP A 68 -18.02 8.39 7.44
N HIS A 69 -18.61 9.17 6.54
CA HIS A 69 -20.03 9.11 6.24
C HIS A 69 -20.21 8.49 4.86
N PRO A 70 -20.94 7.37 4.72
CA PRO A 70 -21.27 6.83 3.41
C PRO A 70 -22.25 7.78 2.70
N ASP A 71 -21.82 8.37 1.61
CA ASP A 71 -22.63 9.26 0.77
C ASP A 71 -23.39 8.47 -0.30
N GLU A 72 -22.74 7.43 -0.84
CA GLU A 72 -23.30 6.61 -1.91
C GLU A 72 -22.79 5.18 -1.80
N ILE A 73 -23.70 4.23 -1.96
CA ILE A 73 -23.39 2.80 -2.05
C ILE A 73 -24.17 2.28 -3.24
N TRP A 74 -23.46 1.74 -4.23
CA TRP A 74 -24.07 1.21 -5.43
C TRP A 74 -23.44 -0.14 -5.78
N GLN A 75 -24.26 -1.13 -6.10
CA GLN A 75 -23.81 -2.45 -6.52
C GLN A 75 -24.63 -2.91 -7.71
N SER A 76 -23.94 -3.48 -8.68
CA SER A 76 -24.50 -4.13 -9.85
C SER A 76 -23.77 -5.44 -10.08
N GLU A 77 -24.26 -6.18 -11.08
CA GLU A 77 -23.60 -7.37 -11.56
C GLU A 77 -22.16 -7.13 -12.05
N ALA A 78 -21.85 -5.94 -12.57
CA ALA A 78 -20.57 -5.61 -13.20
C ALA A 78 -19.61 -4.86 -12.27
N GLU A 79 -20.12 -4.12 -11.29
CA GLU A 79 -19.33 -3.21 -10.47
C GLU A 79 -20.02 -2.90 -9.14
N ALA A 80 -19.22 -2.70 -8.09
CA ALA A 80 -19.65 -2.26 -6.77
C ALA A 80 -18.81 -1.06 -6.32
N ILE A 81 -19.48 0.00 -5.86
CA ILE A 81 -18.88 1.28 -5.46
C ILE A 81 -19.38 1.69 -4.08
N ALA A 82 -18.47 2.22 -3.27
CA ALA A 82 -18.79 3.03 -2.08
C ALA A 82 -18.12 4.38 -2.18
N ARG A 83 -18.85 5.46 -1.96
CA ARG A 83 -18.32 6.81 -1.76
C ARG A 83 -18.59 7.24 -0.33
N LEU A 84 -17.54 7.71 0.34
CA LEU A 84 -17.60 8.17 1.71
C LEU A 84 -16.90 9.53 1.84
N THR A 85 -17.44 10.38 2.70
CA THR A 85 -16.84 11.66 3.06
C THR A 85 -16.35 11.62 4.49
N LEU A 86 -15.12 12.06 4.74
CA LEU A 86 -14.62 12.24 6.09
C LEU A 86 -15.38 13.41 6.74
N ALA A 87 -16.04 13.14 7.88
CA ALA A 87 -16.91 14.10 8.56
C ALA A 87 -16.19 15.41 8.91
N ARG A 88 -14.93 15.29 9.34
CA ARG A 88 -14.09 16.45 9.67
C ARG A 88 -13.31 16.91 8.45
N ARG A 89 -13.04 18.21 8.40
CA ARG A 89 -12.07 18.78 7.47
C ARG A 89 -10.66 18.60 8.00
N VAL A 90 -9.72 18.26 7.11
CA VAL A 90 -8.29 18.18 7.44
C VAL A 90 -7.59 19.39 6.88
N ARG A 91 -7.02 20.25 7.74
CA ARG A 91 -6.44 21.55 7.32
C ARG A 91 -7.41 22.38 6.45
N GLY A 92 -8.70 22.33 6.76
CA GLY A 92 -9.77 23.00 6.00
C GLY A 92 -10.22 22.27 4.72
N ALA A 93 -9.50 21.25 4.26
CA ALA A 93 -9.85 20.47 3.08
C ALA A 93 -10.98 19.46 3.37
N LEU A 94 -11.86 19.27 2.38
CA LEU A 94 -12.78 18.14 2.32
C LEU A 94 -12.01 16.91 1.85
N VAL A 95 -12.23 15.76 2.48
CA VAL A 95 -11.62 14.49 2.07
C VAL A 95 -12.73 13.50 1.75
N GLU A 96 -12.75 13.03 0.52
CA GLU A 96 -13.68 12.02 0.02
C GLU A 96 -12.90 10.76 -0.34
N LYS A 97 -13.54 9.61 -0.21
CA LYS A 97 -13.02 8.28 -0.51
C LYS A 97 -13.98 7.57 -1.44
N GLU A 98 -13.45 6.92 -2.46
CA GLU A 98 -14.16 5.99 -3.31
C GLU A 98 -13.47 4.63 -3.26
N ILE A 99 -14.24 3.59 -2.97
CA ILE A 99 -13.85 2.19 -3.10
C ILE A 99 -14.63 1.59 -4.25
N ARG A 100 -13.96 0.81 -5.10
CA ARG A 100 -14.58 0.19 -6.27
C ARG A 100 -14.03 -1.20 -6.54
N LEU A 101 -14.94 -2.13 -6.80
CA LEU A 101 -14.68 -3.48 -7.32
C LEU A 101 -15.35 -3.64 -8.67
N ARG A 102 -14.73 -4.36 -9.58
CA ARG A 102 -15.30 -4.72 -10.88
C ARG A 102 -15.32 -6.23 -11.07
N ARG A 103 -16.34 -6.72 -11.76
CA ARG A 103 -16.49 -8.14 -12.10
C ARG A 103 -15.22 -8.62 -12.80
N ASP A 104 -14.72 -9.78 -12.38
CA ASP A 104 -13.58 -10.49 -12.96
C ASP A 104 -12.23 -9.71 -12.95
N GLU A 105 -12.18 -8.56 -12.27
CA GLU A 105 -10.95 -7.83 -11.97
C GLU A 105 -10.52 -8.19 -10.54
N PRO A 106 -9.41 -8.94 -10.33
CA PRO A 106 -8.95 -9.30 -8.99
C PRO A 106 -8.19 -8.12 -8.34
N ILE A 107 -8.82 -6.94 -8.37
CA ILE A 107 -8.25 -5.63 -8.04
C ILE A 107 -9.28 -4.79 -7.30
N LEU A 108 -8.90 -4.28 -6.13
CA LEU A 108 -9.57 -3.23 -5.39
C LEU A 108 -9.04 -1.87 -5.82
N TYR A 109 -9.93 -0.99 -6.27
CA TYR A 109 -9.59 0.40 -6.60
C TYR A 109 -9.94 1.32 -5.44
N GLN A 110 -9.00 2.18 -5.06
CA GLN A 110 -9.18 3.20 -4.02
C GLN A 110 -8.81 4.58 -4.57
N THR A 111 -9.74 5.53 -4.51
CA THR A 111 -9.49 6.93 -4.85
C THR A 111 -9.81 7.83 -3.66
N HIS A 112 -8.91 8.73 -3.29
CA HIS A 112 -9.17 9.80 -2.34
C HIS A 112 -9.12 11.15 -3.05
N ARG A 113 -10.13 11.98 -2.82
CA ARG A 113 -10.21 13.34 -3.36
C ARG A 113 -10.07 14.31 -2.20
N ILE A 114 -9.13 15.25 -2.33
CA ILE A 114 -8.86 16.26 -1.31
C ILE A 114 -9.10 17.62 -1.93
N THR A 115 -10.13 18.32 -1.48
CA THR A 115 -10.61 19.57 -2.09
C THR A 115 -10.53 20.73 -1.12
N GLY A 116 -9.84 21.80 -1.52
CA GLY A 116 -9.68 23.01 -0.72
C GLY A 116 -8.57 22.92 0.33
N GLY A 117 -8.73 23.70 1.40
CA GLY A 117 -7.82 23.72 2.55
C GLY A 117 -6.57 24.59 2.35
N GLU A 118 -5.67 24.53 3.33
CA GLU A 118 -4.51 25.42 3.42
C GLU A 118 -3.23 24.70 3.91
N GLY A 119 -2.09 25.18 3.42
CA GLY A 119 -0.77 24.69 3.80
C GLY A 119 -0.35 23.46 3.00
N ARG A 120 0.27 22.50 3.69
CA ARG A 120 0.87 21.29 3.09
C ARG A 120 0.33 20.07 3.82
N MET A 121 0.09 18.99 3.08
CA MET A 121 -0.46 17.76 3.65
C MET A 121 0.29 16.55 3.12
N SER A 122 0.84 15.79 4.06
CA SER A 122 1.30 14.42 3.84
C SER A 122 0.09 13.49 3.77
N VAL A 123 0.17 12.47 2.91
CA VAL A 123 -0.88 11.47 2.77
C VAL A 123 -0.26 10.10 2.53
N GLY A 124 -0.96 9.05 2.92
CA GLY A 124 -0.52 7.69 2.66
C GLY A 124 -1.65 6.67 2.68
N HIS A 125 -1.45 5.59 1.95
CA HIS A 125 -2.26 4.37 2.01
C HIS A 125 -1.46 3.28 2.71
N HIS A 126 -2.08 2.53 3.63
CA HIS A 126 -1.38 1.58 4.51
C HIS A 126 -1.94 0.15 4.42
N PRO A 127 -1.92 -0.52 3.25
CA PRO A 127 -2.27 -1.93 3.22
C PRO A 127 -1.31 -2.76 4.09
N LEU A 128 -1.89 -3.41 5.10
CA LEU A 128 -1.25 -4.47 5.89
C LEU A 128 -1.57 -5.81 5.24
N ILE A 129 -0.52 -6.61 5.05
CA ILE A 129 -0.54 -7.91 4.42
C ILE A 129 -0.06 -8.94 5.44
N GLN A 130 -0.84 -10.01 5.60
CA GLN A 130 -0.48 -11.13 6.44
C GLN A 130 0.50 -12.07 5.73
N LEU A 131 1.50 -12.59 6.44
CA LEU A 131 2.45 -13.57 5.90
C LEU A 131 2.61 -14.77 6.83
N GLY A 132 2.19 -15.94 6.32
CA GLY A 132 2.28 -17.26 6.95
C GLY A 132 3.67 -17.60 7.49
N ARG A 133 4.68 -17.30 6.68
CA ARG A 133 6.11 -17.48 7.01
C ARG A 133 6.99 -16.54 6.21
N SER A 134 7.09 -16.76 4.91
CA SER A 134 8.07 -16.11 4.04
C SER A 134 7.39 -15.37 2.89
N GLY A 135 7.91 -14.19 2.57
CA GLY A 135 7.53 -13.42 1.39
C GLY A 135 8.77 -12.98 0.62
N ARG A 136 8.69 -13.01 -0.71
CA ARG A 136 9.66 -12.35 -1.58
C ARG A 136 9.05 -11.05 -2.10
N LEU A 137 9.63 -9.92 -1.73
CA LEU A 137 9.20 -8.61 -2.18
C LEU A 137 9.83 -8.24 -3.52
N SER A 138 9.10 -7.46 -4.30
CA SER A 138 9.52 -6.92 -5.60
C SER A 138 8.91 -5.54 -5.75
N PHE A 139 9.59 -4.64 -6.45
CA PHE A 139 9.18 -3.25 -6.52
C PHE A 139 9.46 -2.67 -7.91
N SER A 140 8.72 -1.64 -8.31
CA SER A 140 9.19 -0.73 -9.37
C SER A 140 10.55 -0.14 -8.98
N SER A 141 11.34 0.27 -9.97
CA SER A 141 12.69 0.79 -9.75
C SER A 141 12.71 1.88 -8.66
N LYS A 142 13.61 1.74 -7.69
CA LYS A 142 13.78 2.69 -6.58
C LYS A 142 15.09 3.45 -6.74
N GLN A 143 15.08 4.73 -6.41
CA GLN A 143 16.28 5.56 -6.40
C GLN A 143 17.17 5.20 -5.21
N VAL A 144 16.56 5.01 -4.03
CA VAL A 144 17.27 4.77 -2.78
C VAL A 144 16.33 4.14 -1.77
N ALA A 145 16.88 3.34 -0.86
CA ALA A 145 16.26 2.96 0.40
C ALA A 145 16.96 3.67 1.55
N LEU A 146 16.22 4.02 2.58
CA LEU A 146 16.79 4.57 3.80
C LEU A 146 15.95 4.32 5.04
N THR A 147 16.60 4.31 6.20
CA THR A 147 15.94 4.25 7.50
C THR A 147 15.83 5.64 8.12
N GLU A 148 14.99 5.73 9.14
CA GLU A 148 14.94 6.88 10.05
C GLU A 148 16.23 6.99 10.89
N ALA A 149 16.37 8.10 11.62
CA ALA A 149 17.57 8.38 12.44
C ALA A 149 17.75 7.35 13.57
N THR A 150 16.65 6.90 14.15
CA THR A 150 16.62 5.92 15.23
C THR A 150 15.55 4.88 14.93
N SER A 151 15.70 3.69 15.50
CA SER A 151 14.62 2.71 15.52
C SER A 151 13.98 2.66 16.91
N MET A 152 12.66 2.50 16.95
CA MET A 152 11.92 2.19 18.18
C MET A 152 12.19 0.75 18.65
N GLU A 153 12.33 -0.19 17.71
CA GLU A 153 12.68 -1.58 17.98
C GLU A 153 13.94 -1.94 17.21
N GLN A 154 15.02 -2.33 17.90
CA GLN A 154 16.29 -2.59 17.21
C GLN A 154 16.27 -3.92 16.43
N GLY A 155 15.67 -3.94 15.24
CA GLY A 155 15.61 -5.08 14.31
C GLY A 155 16.94 -5.47 13.67
N LEU A 156 16.89 -6.00 12.44
CA LEU A 156 18.02 -6.36 11.59
C LEU A 156 18.71 -5.16 10.96
N LEU A 157 17.99 -4.08 10.66
CA LEU A 157 18.55 -2.96 9.90
C LEU A 157 19.46 -2.09 10.77
N GLN A 158 20.45 -1.46 10.14
CA GLN A 158 21.25 -0.40 10.75
C GLN A 158 20.48 0.93 10.67
N TYR A 159 20.52 1.74 11.74
CA TYR A 159 19.90 3.06 11.79
C TYR A 159 20.93 4.10 12.27
N PRO A 160 21.03 5.29 11.63
CA PRO A 160 20.54 5.57 10.29
C PRO A 160 21.33 4.80 9.22
N ALA A 161 20.69 4.46 8.11
CA ALA A 161 21.34 3.88 6.94
C ALA A 161 20.64 4.29 5.65
N TYR A 162 21.39 4.23 4.54
CA TYR A 162 20.84 4.32 3.19
C TYR A 162 21.61 3.42 2.23
N SER A 163 20.97 3.04 1.12
CA SER A 163 21.58 2.27 0.03
C SER A 163 20.80 2.45 -1.27
N THR A 164 21.51 2.48 -2.39
CA THR A 164 20.90 2.35 -3.74
C THR A 164 20.78 0.88 -4.18
N ASP A 165 21.49 -0.03 -3.51
CA ASP A 165 21.39 -1.47 -3.71
C ASP A 165 20.48 -2.08 -2.62
N LEU A 166 19.26 -2.44 -3.02
CA LEU A 166 18.25 -3.03 -2.14
C LEU A 166 18.62 -4.46 -1.69
N SER A 167 19.45 -5.17 -2.46
CA SER A 167 19.88 -6.54 -2.13
C SER A 167 20.99 -6.58 -1.08
N ARG A 168 21.62 -5.43 -0.79
CA ARG A 168 22.75 -5.30 0.12
C ARG A 168 22.60 -4.11 1.06
N PHE A 169 21.41 -3.93 1.62
CA PHE A 169 21.14 -2.85 2.57
C PHE A 169 21.98 -3.00 3.85
N PRO A 170 22.44 -1.90 4.49
CA PRO A 170 23.15 -1.97 5.77
C PRO A 170 22.29 -2.59 6.88
N GLY A 171 22.72 -3.75 7.39
CA GLY A 171 22.17 -4.38 8.57
C GLY A 171 23.13 -4.38 9.75
N ARG A 172 22.64 -4.79 10.91
CA ARG A 172 23.41 -4.94 12.15
C ARG A 172 24.26 -6.20 12.06
N GLY A 173 25.47 -6.03 11.54
CA GLY A 173 26.50 -7.08 11.46
C GLY A 173 26.66 -7.69 10.07
N SER A 174 25.60 -7.73 9.25
CA SER A 174 25.67 -8.19 7.85
C SER A 174 24.81 -7.33 6.93
N LYS A 175 25.01 -7.49 5.62
CA LYS A 175 24.09 -6.92 4.62
C LYS A 175 22.75 -7.67 4.66
N VAL A 176 21.67 -6.94 4.38
CA VAL A 176 20.29 -7.46 4.35
C VAL A 176 19.73 -7.27 2.94
N ASP A 177 19.07 -8.30 2.40
CA ASP A 177 18.30 -8.22 1.16
C ASP A 177 16.88 -7.73 1.47
N LEU A 178 16.53 -6.50 1.05
CA LEU A 178 15.20 -5.93 1.25
C LEU A 178 14.12 -6.60 0.38
N HIS A 179 14.50 -7.50 -0.52
CA HIS A 179 13.55 -8.35 -1.24
C HIS A 179 13.09 -9.55 -0.41
N GLU A 180 13.61 -9.77 0.80
CA GLU A 180 13.23 -10.90 1.65
C GLU A 180 12.48 -10.43 2.88
N TYR A 181 11.29 -10.98 3.10
CA TYR A 181 10.55 -10.75 4.34
C TYR A 181 11.26 -11.47 5.50
N PRO A 182 11.64 -10.75 6.58
CA PRO A 182 12.51 -11.29 7.61
C PRO A 182 11.73 -12.08 8.68
N ALA A 183 11.06 -13.16 8.27
CA ALA A 183 10.14 -14.03 9.03
C ALA A 183 10.49 -14.45 10.47
N ARG A 184 11.71 -14.19 10.95
CA ARG A 184 12.26 -14.73 12.20
C ARG A 184 12.83 -13.66 13.13
N THR A 185 12.56 -12.39 12.87
CA THR A 185 13.04 -11.31 13.75
C THR A 185 11.98 -11.04 14.80
N ALA A 186 12.28 -11.26 16.08
CA ALA A 186 11.34 -10.92 17.16
C ALA A 186 11.19 -9.38 17.37
N ARG A 187 11.50 -8.59 16.34
CA ARG A 187 11.63 -7.13 16.38
C ARG A 187 11.27 -6.54 15.02
N GLU A 188 10.73 -5.33 15.06
CA GLU A 188 10.32 -4.58 13.88
C GLU A 188 11.48 -3.86 13.20
N ASP A 189 11.34 -3.66 11.89
CA ASP A 189 12.20 -2.78 11.10
C ASP A 189 11.36 -1.93 10.16
N ILE A 190 11.82 -0.69 9.94
CA ILE A 190 11.19 0.27 9.06
C ILE A 190 12.21 0.76 8.04
N VAL A 191 11.86 0.68 6.76
CA VAL A 191 12.66 1.23 5.66
C VAL A 191 11.76 2.00 4.70
N THR A 192 12.19 3.17 4.28
CA THR A 192 11.51 3.98 3.26
C THR A 192 12.24 3.85 1.93
N LEU A 193 11.49 3.49 0.90
CA LEU A 193 11.95 3.41 -0.49
C LEU A 193 11.46 4.64 -1.25
N VAL A 194 12.38 5.30 -1.95
CA VAL A 194 12.07 6.44 -2.83
C VAL A 194 11.96 5.93 -4.26
N GLU A 195 10.85 6.22 -4.94
CA GLU A 195 10.67 5.88 -6.36
C GLU A 195 11.77 6.47 -7.25
N ALA A 196 12.20 5.71 -8.25
CA ALA A 196 13.08 6.23 -9.29
C ALA A 196 12.33 7.24 -10.18
N GLN A 197 13.06 8.24 -10.68
CA GLN A 197 12.51 9.19 -11.64
C GLN A 197 12.14 8.51 -12.95
N GLY A 198 11.02 8.92 -13.56
CA GLY A 198 10.56 8.40 -14.85
C GLY A 198 9.64 7.18 -14.77
N ASN A 199 9.41 6.60 -13.57
CA ASN A 199 8.38 5.58 -13.41
C ASN A 199 6.99 6.17 -13.73
N GLU A 200 6.28 5.57 -14.67
CA GLU A 200 4.89 5.92 -14.97
C GLU A 200 3.92 5.29 -13.96
N LEU A 201 4.27 4.10 -13.46
CA LEU A 201 3.54 3.34 -12.45
C LEU A 201 4.49 2.93 -11.33
N GLY A 202 4.13 3.26 -10.08
CA GLY A 202 4.81 2.78 -8.90
C GLY A 202 4.13 1.49 -8.43
N TRP A 203 4.92 0.48 -8.04
CA TRP A 203 4.36 -0.75 -7.54
C TRP A 203 5.24 -1.45 -6.51
N SER A 204 4.58 -2.21 -5.64
CA SER A 204 5.15 -3.13 -4.68
C SER A 204 4.39 -4.44 -4.77
N ALA A 205 5.09 -5.57 -4.77
CA ALA A 205 4.48 -6.89 -4.82
C ALA A 205 5.18 -7.85 -3.86
N VAL A 206 4.42 -8.79 -3.32
CA VAL A 206 4.93 -9.87 -2.48
C VAL A 206 4.43 -11.21 -3.00
N VAL A 207 5.38 -12.10 -3.27
CA VAL A 207 5.10 -13.52 -3.52
C VAL A 207 5.08 -14.22 -2.17
N ARG A 208 3.92 -14.72 -1.75
CA ARG A 208 3.74 -15.40 -0.47
C ARG A 208 3.80 -16.92 -0.67
N GLY A 209 4.89 -17.51 -0.21
CA GLY A 209 5.18 -18.93 -0.49
C GLY A 209 4.28 -19.91 0.25
N ALA A 210 3.79 -19.58 1.45
CA ALA A 210 2.94 -20.46 2.23
C ALA A 210 1.47 -20.42 1.78
N GLU A 211 1.03 -19.26 1.29
CA GLU A 211 -0.30 -18.98 0.78
C GLU A 211 -0.45 -19.28 -0.72
N ASP A 212 0.68 -19.49 -1.40
CA ASP A 212 0.78 -19.75 -2.84
C ASP A 212 0.10 -18.68 -3.70
N ASP A 213 0.28 -17.42 -3.33
CA ASP A 213 -0.29 -16.28 -4.04
C ASP A 213 0.67 -15.10 -4.17
N ILE A 214 0.22 -14.11 -4.91
CA ILE A 214 0.90 -12.84 -5.12
C ILE A 214 -0.07 -11.73 -4.75
N ILE A 215 0.35 -10.82 -3.88
CA ILE A 215 -0.34 -9.56 -3.62
C ILE A 215 0.49 -8.44 -4.22
N PHE A 216 -0.15 -7.50 -4.90
CA PHE A 216 0.49 -6.31 -5.45
C PHE A 216 -0.30 -5.05 -5.15
N VAL A 217 0.43 -3.95 -4.98
CA VAL A 217 -0.08 -2.62 -4.70
C VAL A 217 0.48 -1.68 -5.77
N LEU A 218 -0.40 -0.92 -6.40
CA LEU A 218 -0.08 0.02 -7.47
C LEU A 218 -0.40 1.44 -7.02
N LYS A 219 0.40 2.41 -7.45
CA LYS A 219 0.22 3.83 -7.15
C LYS A 219 0.65 4.71 -8.32
N ASP A 220 0.23 5.97 -8.28
CA ASP A 220 0.85 7.03 -9.08
C ASP A 220 2.12 7.53 -8.35
N PRO A 221 3.34 7.25 -8.85
CA PRO A 221 4.58 7.62 -8.18
C PRO A 221 4.83 9.14 -8.21
N ARG A 222 4.12 9.89 -9.06
CA ARG A 222 4.17 11.36 -9.10
C ARG A 222 3.42 11.99 -7.93
N VAL A 223 2.43 11.27 -7.39
CA VAL A 223 1.64 11.68 -6.21
C VAL A 223 2.21 11.04 -4.95
N LEU A 224 2.54 9.75 -5.00
CA LEU A 224 3.00 8.95 -3.86
C LEU A 224 4.41 8.37 -4.13
N PRO A 225 5.47 9.18 -4.09
CA PRO A 225 6.82 8.73 -4.46
C PRO A 225 7.52 7.90 -3.37
N LEU A 226 6.92 7.76 -2.19
CA LEU A 226 7.50 7.03 -1.07
C LEU A 226 6.75 5.71 -0.85
N THR A 227 7.51 4.67 -0.49
CA THR A 227 7.00 3.39 0.00
C THR A 227 7.68 3.11 1.33
N LYS A 228 6.99 3.23 2.45
CA LYS A 228 7.50 2.80 3.76
C LYS A 228 7.10 1.34 3.97
N LEU A 229 8.09 0.50 4.25
CA LEU A 229 7.90 -0.90 4.60
C LEU A 229 8.10 -1.04 6.10
N ARG A 230 7.12 -1.62 6.79
CA ARG A 230 7.26 -2.08 8.17
C ARG A 230 7.21 -3.60 8.17
N TYR A 231 8.29 -4.21 8.64
CA TYR A 231 8.34 -5.65 8.86
C TYR A 231 8.00 -5.94 10.32
N SER A 232 6.97 -6.75 10.57
CA SER A 232 6.56 -7.13 11.92
C SER A 232 6.38 -8.64 12.01
N CYS A 233 7.17 -9.35 12.79
CA CYS A 233 7.01 -10.81 12.97
C CYS A 233 6.18 -11.14 14.21
N ASP A 234 5.72 -12.39 14.30
CA ASP A 234 5.09 -12.96 15.49
C ASP A 234 5.91 -12.64 16.77
N GLY A 235 5.28 -11.94 17.71
CA GLY A 235 5.87 -11.54 18.98
C GLY A 235 6.34 -10.08 19.07
N SER A 236 6.41 -9.35 17.96
CA SER A 236 6.53 -7.88 17.98
C SER A 236 5.23 -7.21 18.44
N ASN A 237 5.26 -5.93 18.79
CA ASN A 237 4.06 -5.21 19.22
C ASN A 237 3.00 -5.19 18.11
N TRP A 238 3.39 -4.96 16.86
CA TRP A 238 2.50 -5.05 15.71
C TRP A 238 2.20 -6.48 15.29
N GLY A 239 3.16 -7.40 15.40
CA GLY A 239 2.97 -8.81 15.06
C GLY A 239 1.93 -9.54 15.92
N GLN A 240 1.58 -9.01 17.10
CA GLN A 240 0.44 -9.52 17.88
C GLN A 240 -0.89 -9.38 17.13
N LEU A 241 -1.03 -8.38 16.24
CA LEU A 241 -2.20 -8.23 15.38
C LEU A 241 -2.30 -9.35 14.35
N ALA A 242 -1.19 -10.04 14.04
CA ALA A 242 -1.15 -11.14 13.08
C ALA A 242 -1.90 -12.40 13.56
N GLN A 243 -2.31 -12.45 14.82
CA GLN A 243 -3.08 -13.57 15.42
C GLN A 243 -2.46 -14.96 15.17
N GLY A 244 -1.12 -15.03 15.19
CA GLY A 244 -0.37 -16.29 15.05
C GLY A 244 -0.14 -16.75 13.61
N SER A 245 -0.22 -15.83 12.64
CA SER A 245 -0.02 -16.13 11.22
C SER A 245 1.40 -16.02 10.74
N GLY A 246 2.42 -15.87 11.57
CA GLY A 246 3.83 -15.75 11.15
C GLY A 246 4.35 -14.30 11.15
N GLY A 247 3.56 -13.36 10.63
CA GLY A 247 3.86 -11.93 10.69
C GLY A 247 2.99 -11.07 9.78
N LEU A 248 3.33 -9.78 9.75
CA LEU A 248 2.71 -8.72 8.97
C LEU A 248 3.76 -7.93 8.19
N LEU A 249 3.35 -7.50 7.00
CA LEU A 249 4.04 -6.53 6.17
C LEU A 249 3.11 -5.35 5.94
N GLU A 250 3.54 -4.17 6.38
CA GLU A 250 2.93 -2.91 5.97
C GLU A 250 3.61 -2.44 4.68
N ILE A 251 2.81 -2.11 3.67
CA ILE A 251 3.28 -1.39 2.49
C ILE A 251 2.60 -0.03 2.50
N GLU A 252 3.22 0.96 3.13
CA GLU A 252 2.70 2.31 3.22
C GLU A 252 3.16 3.15 2.02
N ASP A 253 2.26 3.42 1.08
CA ASP A 253 2.53 4.28 -0.08
C ASP A 253 2.08 5.71 0.19
N GLY A 254 2.97 6.68 0.05
CA GLY A 254 2.57 8.06 0.28
C GLY A 254 3.56 9.14 -0.10
N CYS A 255 3.29 10.33 0.45
CA CYS A 255 4.09 11.53 0.28
C CYS A 255 4.27 12.19 1.66
N ALA A 256 5.48 12.61 1.99
CA ALA A 256 5.79 13.27 3.27
C ALA A 256 6.70 14.49 3.11
N ASP A 257 6.62 15.39 4.10
CA ASP A 257 7.51 16.52 4.17
C ASP A 257 8.91 16.03 4.55
N GLY A 258 9.93 16.62 3.94
CA GLY A 258 11.33 16.20 4.13
C GLY A 258 11.84 16.42 5.54
N GLN A 259 11.16 17.27 6.33
CA GLN A 259 11.47 17.49 7.75
C GLN A 259 10.93 16.37 8.66
N ASP A 260 9.86 15.69 8.27
CA ASP A 260 9.23 14.63 9.08
C ASP A 260 9.74 13.24 8.70
N ALA A 261 10.18 13.03 7.46
CA ALA A 261 10.46 11.67 7.00
C ALA A 261 11.87 11.22 7.36
N LEU A 262 12.89 12.04 7.13
CA LEU A 262 14.24 11.54 6.94
C LEU A 262 15.18 12.73 7.14
N THR A 263 15.86 12.91 8.27
CA THR A 263 16.58 14.17 8.57
C THR A 263 18.10 14.11 8.44
N GLU A 264 18.71 12.92 8.38
CA GLU A 264 20.15 12.79 8.11
C GLU A 264 20.46 12.03 6.81
N ALA A 265 19.88 10.85 6.62
CA ALA A 265 20.07 10.05 5.40
C ALA A 265 19.47 10.70 4.14
N SER A 266 18.45 11.54 4.29
CA SER A 266 17.88 12.31 3.18
C SER A 266 18.82 13.37 2.64
N SER A 267 19.70 13.96 3.46
CA SER A 267 20.62 15.01 3.02
C SER A 267 21.63 14.50 1.98
N CYS A 268 21.89 13.19 1.99
CA CYS A 268 22.76 12.48 1.05
C CYS A 268 22.05 12.15 -0.28
N VAL A 269 20.73 12.30 -0.34
CA VAL A 269 19.91 11.99 -1.52
C VAL A 269 19.26 13.29 -1.96
N ALA A 270 19.28 13.63 -3.25
CA ALA A 270 18.54 14.78 -3.76
C ALA A 270 17.00 14.55 -3.74
N PHE A 271 16.47 13.93 -2.70
CA PHE A 271 15.04 13.75 -2.48
C PHE A 271 14.44 15.10 -2.06
N LYS A 272 13.61 15.66 -2.94
CA LYS A 272 12.80 16.83 -2.59
C LYS A 272 11.54 16.33 -1.91
N ALA A 273 11.21 16.92 -0.75
CA ALA A 273 9.96 16.72 -0.04
C ALA A 273 8.78 16.64 -1.03
N SER A 274 7.99 15.58 -0.93
CA SER A 274 6.77 15.41 -1.72
C SER A 274 5.59 15.50 -0.76
N VAL A 275 4.88 16.61 -0.78
CA VAL A 275 3.64 16.80 -0.02
C VAL A 275 2.65 17.54 -0.87
N LEU A 276 1.37 17.31 -0.61
CA LEU A 276 0.29 17.96 -1.33
C LEU A 276 0.15 19.41 -0.88
N PRO A 277 0.37 20.41 -1.75
CA PRO A 277 0.10 21.81 -1.41
C PRO A 277 -1.39 22.06 -1.51
N LEU A 278 -2.04 22.45 -0.42
CA LEU A 278 -3.47 22.73 -0.34
C LEU A 278 -3.78 24.18 -0.70
N ALA A 279 -4.93 24.41 -1.32
CA ALA A 279 -5.48 25.73 -1.61
C ALA A 279 -6.99 25.64 -1.86
N MET A 280 -7.76 26.69 -1.56
CA MET A 280 -9.23 26.68 -1.66
C MET A 280 -9.78 26.26 -3.03
N ASN A 281 -9.11 26.62 -4.12
CA ASN A 281 -9.53 26.28 -5.50
C ASN A 281 -8.73 25.10 -6.09
N ARG A 282 -8.19 24.23 -5.24
CA ARG A 282 -7.38 23.09 -5.65
C ARG A 282 -8.02 21.79 -5.21
N GLN A 283 -7.92 20.80 -6.08
CA GLN A 283 -8.26 19.42 -5.79
C GLN A 283 -7.06 18.53 -6.08
N HIS A 284 -6.76 17.62 -5.16
CA HIS A 284 -5.84 16.51 -5.37
C HIS A 284 -6.61 15.21 -5.49
N VAL A 285 -6.10 14.30 -6.32
CA VAL A 285 -6.65 12.96 -6.47
C VAL A 285 -5.52 11.97 -6.19
N VAL A 286 -5.72 11.13 -5.18
CA VAL A 286 -4.74 10.15 -4.73
C VAL A 286 -5.31 8.76 -4.95
N ARG A 287 -4.59 7.91 -5.68
CA ARG A 287 -5.10 6.60 -6.12
C ARG A 287 -4.17 5.48 -5.72
N GLN A 288 -4.77 4.37 -5.30
CA GLN A 288 -4.10 3.10 -5.08
C GLN A 288 -4.97 1.98 -5.64
N ALA A 289 -4.33 0.97 -6.23
CA ALA A 289 -4.99 -0.28 -6.58
C ALA A 289 -4.30 -1.44 -5.87
N ILE A 290 -5.07 -2.33 -5.24
CA ILE A 290 -4.57 -3.51 -4.56
C ILE A 290 -5.13 -4.72 -5.28
N GLY A 291 -4.27 -5.52 -5.86
CA GLY A 291 -4.68 -6.76 -6.49
C GLY A 291 -3.97 -7.96 -5.91
N ALA A 292 -4.50 -9.13 -6.21
CA ALA A 292 -3.79 -10.36 -5.95
C ALA A 292 -4.14 -11.40 -6.99
N ILE A 293 -3.26 -12.40 -7.18
CA ILE A 293 -3.46 -13.56 -8.07
C ILE A 293 -2.92 -14.84 -7.42
N PRO A 294 -3.43 -16.04 -7.77
CA PRO A 294 -2.71 -17.27 -7.46
C PRO A 294 -1.31 -17.19 -8.03
N ARG A 295 -0.32 -17.75 -7.35
CA ARG A 295 1.07 -17.71 -7.82
C ARG A 295 1.20 -18.62 -9.03
N PRO A 296 1.57 -18.10 -10.22
CA PRO A 296 1.82 -18.98 -11.36
C PRO A 296 2.99 -19.92 -11.07
N GLU A 297 2.95 -21.11 -11.65
CA GLU A 297 3.94 -22.15 -11.39
C GLU A 297 5.37 -21.65 -11.65
N GLY A 298 6.27 -21.93 -10.70
CA GLY A 298 7.69 -21.56 -10.80
C GLY A 298 8.00 -20.07 -10.56
N TRP A 299 7.00 -19.21 -10.34
CA TRP A 299 7.25 -17.81 -10.03
C TRP A 299 7.83 -17.68 -8.61
N LYS A 300 9.00 -17.03 -8.52
CA LYS A 300 9.69 -16.76 -7.24
C LYS A 300 9.67 -15.30 -6.84
N SER A 301 9.57 -14.41 -7.82
CA SER A 301 9.52 -12.96 -7.65
C SER A 301 8.82 -12.33 -8.86
N ILE A 302 8.43 -11.07 -8.72
CA ILE A 302 7.89 -10.28 -9.83
C ILE A 302 9.03 -9.49 -10.44
N ALA A 303 9.21 -9.63 -11.75
CA ALA A 303 10.19 -8.88 -12.51
C ALA A 303 9.64 -7.53 -12.96
N ASP A 304 8.35 -7.47 -13.32
CA ASP A 304 7.72 -6.23 -13.77
C ASP A 304 6.20 -6.24 -13.62
N ILE A 305 5.61 -5.05 -13.47
CA ILE A 305 4.18 -4.81 -13.56
C ILE A 305 3.95 -3.54 -14.39
N ARG A 306 3.16 -3.64 -15.46
CA ARG A 306 2.87 -2.53 -16.37
C ARG A 306 1.43 -2.53 -16.84
N VAL A 307 0.91 -1.37 -17.19
CA VAL A 307 -0.40 -1.23 -17.85
C VAL A 307 -0.20 -1.36 -19.36
N CYS A 308 -1.01 -2.17 -20.02
CA CYS A 308 -1.01 -2.43 -21.47
C CYS A 308 -2.45 -2.38 -21.99
N GLY A 309 -2.85 -1.32 -22.70
CA GLY A 309 -4.25 -1.18 -23.11
C GLY A 309 -5.16 -1.18 -21.87
N ASN A 310 -6.23 -1.98 -21.87
CA ASN A 310 -7.13 -2.18 -20.71
C ASN A 310 -6.72 -3.39 -19.84
N GLU A 311 -5.42 -3.72 -19.82
CA GLU A 311 -4.89 -4.83 -19.06
C GLU A 311 -3.73 -4.39 -18.17
N LEU A 312 -3.57 -5.11 -17.05
CA LEU A 312 -2.37 -5.10 -16.24
C LEU A 312 -1.57 -6.36 -16.56
N GLN A 313 -0.35 -6.19 -17.06
CA GLN A 313 0.58 -7.28 -17.29
C GLN A 313 1.54 -7.41 -16.10
N LEU A 314 1.55 -8.59 -15.48
CA LEU A 314 2.54 -8.99 -14.48
C LEU A 314 3.54 -9.94 -15.16
N MET A 315 4.83 -9.75 -14.93
CA MET A 315 5.89 -10.62 -15.42
C MET A 315 6.65 -11.25 -14.25
N GLY A 316 6.76 -12.58 -14.25
CA GLY A 316 7.53 -13.33 -13.26
C GLY A 316 9.02 -13.33 -13.57
N SER A 317 9.84 -13.70 -12.58
CA SER A 317 11.29 -13.84 -12.77
C SER A 317 11.72 -14.94 -13.73
N ASN A 318 10.80 -15.81 -14.15
CA ASN A 318 11.03 -16.81 -15.21
C ASN A 318 10.72 -16.27 -16.62
N GLY A 319 10.33 -15.01 -16.76
CA GLY A 319 10.00 -14.35 -18.03
C GLY A 319 8.59 -14.61 -18.55
N GLN A 320 7.78 -15.44 -17.88
CA GLN A 320 6.37 -15.62 -18.22
C GLN A 320 5.54 -14.42 -17.73
N SER A 321 4.37 -14.22 -18.32
CA SER A 321 3.47 -13.13 -17.94
C SER A 321 2.03 -13.60 -17.76
N VAL A 322 1.32 -12.92 -16.87
CA VAL A 322 -0.13 -13.00 -16.69
C VAL A 322 -0.72 -11.63 -17.04
N ARG A 323 -1.89 -11.63 -17.68
CA ARG A 323 -2.66 -10.42 -18.00
C ARG A 323 -3.96 -10.44 -17.20
N LEU A 324 -4.29 -9.32 -16.60
CA LEU A 324 -5.51 -9.11 -15.82
C LEU A 324 -6.29 -7.94 -16.44
N PRO A 325 -7.62 -7.98 -16.49
CA PRO A 325 -8.38 -6.79 -16.87
C PRO A 325 -8.07 -5.65 -15.89
N PHE A 326 -7.94 -4.43 -16.41
CA PHE A 326 -7.56 -3.26 -15.61
C PHE A 326 -8.07 -1.95 -16.22
N ASP A 327 -8.59 -1.06 -15.36
CA ASP A 327 -8.93 0.32 -15.74
C ASP A 327 -7.68 1.16 -16.06
N ASN A 328 -7.31 1.27 -17.34
CA ASN A 328 -6.14 2.05 -17.75
C ASN A 328 -6.26 3.55 -17.52
N CYS A 329 -7.49 4.05 -17.43
CA CYS A 329 -7.77 5.45 -17.12
C CYS A 329 -7.59 5.74 -15.63
N PHE A 330 -7.50 4.71 -14.78
CA PHE A 330 -7.43 4.87 -13.33
C PHE A 330 -6.24 5.74 -12.90
N PHE A 331 -5.04 5.46 -13.37
CA PHE A 331 -3.86 6.29 -13.05
C PHE A 331 -3.64 7.47 -14.01
N GLY A 332 -4.56 7.68 -14.97
CA GLY A 332 -4.40 8.72 -15.99
C GLY A 332 -3.11 8.56 -16.80
N LEU A 333 -2.72 7.31 -17.08
CA LEU A 333 -1.53 7.02 -17.87
C LEU A 333 -1.79 7.36 -19.35
N PRO A 334 -0.75 7.73 -20.11
CA PRO A 334 -0.89 7.89 -21.55
C PRO A 334 -1.42 6.59 -22.16
N SER A 335 -2.49 6.66 -22.93
CA SER A 335 -2.94 5.52 -23.73
C SER A 335 -1.90 5.26 -24.81
N TYR A 336 -1.09 4.20 -24.65
CA TYR A 336 -0.26 3.71 -25.74
C TYR A 336 -1.18 3.09 -26.80
N PRO A 337 -1.10 3.49 -28.08
CA PRO A 337 -1.81 2.78 -29.13
C PRO A 337 -1.30 1.33 -29.15
N ASP A 338 -2.23 0.38 -29.27
CA ASP A 338 -1.90 -1.03 -29.48
C ASP A 338 -0.93 -1.10 -30.68
N ILE A 339 0.34 -1.40 -30.41
CA ILE A 339 1.26 -1.79 -31.46
C ILE A 339 0.82 -3.21 -31.83
N LEU A 340 -0.11 -3.28 -32.80
CA LEU A 340 -0.45 -4.50 -33.51
C LEU A 340 0.86 -5.14 -33.97
N GLN A 341 1.18 -6.31 -33.42
CA GLN A 341 2.21 -7.21 -33.96
C GLN A 341 1.67 -7.93 -35.19
#